data_AF-A0A3N9NSP1-F1
#
_entry.id   AF-A0A3N9NSP1-F1
#
_cell.length_a   1.000
_cell.length_b   1.000
_cell.length_c   1.000
_cell.angle_alpha   90.00
_cell.angle_beta   90.00
_cell.angle_gamma   90.00
#
_symmetry.space_group_name_H-M   'P 1'
#
loop_
_entity.id
_entity.type
_entity.pdbx_description
1 polymer ?
#
loop_
_entity_poly.entity_id
_entity_poly.type
_entity_poly.pdbx_seq_one_letter_code
_entity_poly.pdbx_strand_id
1 'polypeptide(L)'
;MKKKAFILLVLFLAISSAAEEETLVGKEIHSGGYGAPVWKLTSINGRTTSLSGGRGAWLINHKFGIGGGGYGTITDVKSEFTLDDQPLYILLDYGGLELEYIHQSDKVLHWTVHVLLGKGTVKLRQHKPDRDVQSDAIYLLEPSLNADVNIATWFRIGFGISYRYAIDLDLAPLASSDMNGLSGTLCLKFGSF
;
A
#
# COMPACT_ATOMS: atom_id res chain seq x y z
N MET A 1 -35.04 -11.90 -1.48
CA MET A 1 -33.63 -11.67 -1.88
C MET A 1 -33.39 -11.72 -3.40
N LYS A 2 -34.16 -12.47 -4.20
CA LYS A 2 -33.94 -12.62 -5.66
C LYS A 2 -34.26 -11.39 -6.53
N LYS A 3 -35.09 -10.45 -6.07
CA LYS A 3 -35.45 -9.24 -6.85
C LYS A 3 -34.39 -8.12 -6.83
N LYS A 4 -33.52 -8.07 -5.82
CA LYS A 4 -32.44 -7.05 -5.73
C LYS A 4 -31.25 -7.38 -6.65
N ALA A 5 -31.00 -8.67 -6.89
CA ALA A 5 -29.95 -9.13 -7.81
C ALA A 5 -30.28 -8.83 -9.29
N PHE A 6 -31.57 -8.84 -9.66
CA PHE A 6 -32.00 -8.56 -11.03
C PHE A 6 -31.88 -7.07 -11.40
N ILE A 7 -32.06 -6.17 -10.44
CA ILE A 7 -31.89 -4.71 -10.64
C ILE A 7 -30.41 -4.35 -10.80
N LEU A 8 -29.50 -5.02 -10.07
CA LEU A 8 -28.05 -4.84 -10.26
C LEU A 8 -27.57 -5.34 -11.64
N LEU A 9 -28.15 -6.42 -12.15
CA LEU A 9 -27.77 -7.00 -13.45
C LEU A 9 -28.22 -6.12 -14.64
N VAL A 10 -29.37 -5.44 -14.51
CA VAL A 10 -29.88 -4.51 -15.55
C VAL A 10 -29.11 -3.18 -15.56
N LEU A 11 -28.57 -2.74 -14.41
CA LEU A 11 -27.70 -1.56 -14.34
C LEU A 11 -26.32 -1.78 -14.99
N PHE A 12 -25.84 -3.03 -15.06
CA PHE A 12 -24.58 -3.35 -15.76
C PHE A 12 -24.71 -3.44 -17.29
N LEU A 13 -25.93 -3.60 -17.82
CA LEU A 13 -26.18 -3.75 -19.26
C LEU A 13 -26.45 -2.42 -19.99
N ALA A 14 -26.55 -1.29 -19.28
CA ALA A 14 -26.90 0.01 -19.87
C ALA A 14 -25.69 0.88 -20.28
N ILE A 15 -24.45 0.40 -20.12
CA ILE A 15 -23.25 1.13 -20.54
C ILE A 15 -22.76 0.53 -21.87
N SER A 16 -23.50 0.80 -22.94
CA SER A 16 -23.01 0.65 -24.31
C SER A 16 -23.37 1.92 -25.06
N SER A 17 -22.71 3.02 -24.70
CA SER A 17 -22.57 4.16 -25.60
C SER A 17 -21.32 3.93 -26.43
N ALA A 18 -21.48 3.88 -27.76
CA ALA A 18 -20.39 3.93 -28.71
C ALA A 18 -19.65 5.28 -28.58
N ALA A 19 -18.70 5.32 -27.65
CA ALA A 19 -17.61 6.29 -27.63
C ALA A 19 -16.40 5.62 -28.30
N GLU A 20 -15.59 6.42 -28.99
CA GLU A 20 -14.28 5.98 -29.49
C GLU A 20 -13.52 5.30 -28.34
N GLU A 21 -12.92 4.12 -28.59
CA GLU A 21 -12.23 3.36 -27.54
C GLU A 21 -11.03 4.16 -27.03
N GLU A 22 -11.17 4.80 -25.86
CA GLU A 22 -10.02 5.37 -25.15
C GLU A 22 -9.18 4.23 -24.57
N THR A 23 -8.12 3.86 -25.28
CA THR A 23 -7.18 2.83 -24.83
C THR A 23 -6.11 3.42 -23.91
N LEU A 24 -5.69 2.66 -22.88
CA LEU A 24 -4.52 3.01 -22.06
C LEU A 24 -3.20 2.96 -22.84
N VAL A 25 -3.15 2.24 -23.96
CA VAL A 25 -1.97 2.10 -24.82
C VAL A 25 -2.41 2.45 -26.24
N GLY A 26 -2.23 3.71 -26.60
CA GLY A 26 -2.49 4.22 -27.96
C GLY A 26 -1.27 4.09 -28.88
N LYS A 27 -1.37 4.69 -30.07
CA LYS A 27 -0.26 4.75 -31.05
C LYS A 27 0.96 5.52 -30.54
N GLU A 28 0.74 6.49 -29.66
CA GLU A 28 1.79 7.24 -28.96
C GLU A 28 1.67 6.98 -27.46
N ILE A 29 2.81 6.71 -26.81
CA ILE A 29 2.90 6.46 -25.37
C ILE A 29 3.71 7.59 -24.75
N HIS A 30 3.08 8.36 -23.87
CA HIS A 30 3.80 9.27 -23.00
C HIS A 30 4.34 8.51 -21.79
N SER A 31 5.63 8.66 -21.56
CA SER A 31 6.35 7.98 -20.48
C SER A 31 6.76 8.99 -19.42
N GLY A 32 6.47 8.67 -18.16
CA GLY A 32 6.90 9.42 -16.99
C GLY A 32 7.40 8.47 -15.90
N GLY A 33 7.73 9.01 -14.75
CA GLY A 33 8.09 8.19 -13.60
C GLY A 33 8.33 9.03 -12.37
N TYR A 34 8.16 8.41 -11.20
CA TYR A 34 8.39 9.09 -9.93
C TYR A 34 9.01 8.17 -8.88
N GLY A 35 9.65 8.78 -7.89
CA GLY A 35 9.99 8.18 -6.61
C GLY A 35 9.37 8.99 -5.47
N ALA A 36 9.06 8.32 -4.37
CA ALA A 36 8.36 8.94 -3.27
C ALA A 36 8.75 8.33 -1.92
N PRO A 37 9.24 9.12 -0.93
CA PRO A 37 9.16 8.71 0.46
C PRO A 37 7.70 8.67 0.93
N VAL A 38 7.41 7.72 1.81
CA VAL A 38 6.07 7.47 2.34
C VAL A 38 6.14 7.23 3.84
N TRP A 39 5.17 7.79 4.56
CA TRP A 39 4.93 7.51 5.97
C TRP A 39 3.52 6.94 6.13
N LYS A 40 3.38 5.94 6.99
CA LYS A 40 2.10 5.29 7.30
C LYS A 40 1.89 5.26 8.80
N LEU A 41 0.71 5.67 9.26
CA LEU A 41 0.25 5.46 10.62
C LEU A 41 -0.76 4.31 10.59
N THR A 42 -0.50 3.22 11.32
CA THR A 42 -1.28 1.98 11.25
C THR A 42 -1.35 1.30 12.62
N SER A 43 -1.89 0.08 12.65
CA SER A 43 -1.78 -0.82 13.80
C SER A 43 -1.16 -2.16 13.41
N ILE A 44 -0.40 -2.74 14.33
CA ILE A 44 0.13 -4.11 14.28
C ILE A 44 -0.18 -4.75 15.63
N ASN A 45 -0.81 -5.92 15.62
CA ASN A 45 -1.23 -6.66 16.81
C ASN A 45 -2.03 -5.76 17.79
N GLY A 46 -2.98 -4.98 17.27
CA GLY A 46 -3.80 -4.04 18.05
C GLY A 46 -3.08 -2.81 18.62
N ARG A 47 -1.78 -2.64 18.33
CA ARG A 47 -0.96 -1.51 18.81
C ARG A 47 -0.70 -0.52 17.68
N THR A 48 -0.94 0.76 17.94
CA THR A 48 -0.60 1.83 16.99
C THR A 48 0.89 1.88 16.74
N THR A 49 1.28 2.00 15.47
CA THR A 49 2.67 2.07 15.04
C THR A 49 2.79 2.89 13.76
N SER A 50 4.01 3.36 13.50
CA SER A 50 4.36 4.08 12.29
C SER A 50 5.30 3.24 11.44
N LEU A 51 5.05 3.24 10.13
CA LEU A 51 5.95 2.70 9.13
C LEU A 51 6.48 3.84 8.27
N SER A 52 7.70 3.68 7.78
CA SER A 52 8.24 4.53 6.73
C SER A 52 8.84 3.69 5.63
N GLY A 53 9.02 4.30 4.47
CA GLY A 53 9.61 3.65 3.33
C GLY A 53 9.53 4.51 2.09
N GLY A 54 9.47 3.85 0.94
CA GLY A 54 9.32 4.53 -0.32
C GLY A 54 8.63 3.69 -1.38
N ARG A 55 8.12 4.37 -2.41
CA ARG A 55 7.53 3.76 -3.60
C ARG A 55 7.97 4.53 -4.84
N GLY A 56 7.88 3.90 -5.99
CA GLY A 56 8.11 4.55 -7.27
C GLY A 56 7.55 3.73 -8.41
N ALA A 57 7.15 4.41 -9.47
CA ALA A 57 6.53 3.77 -10.62
C ALA A 57 6.95 4.44 -11.93
N TRP A 58 7.04 3.62 -12.97
CA TRP A 58 7.02 4.07 -14.36
C TRP A 58 5.56 4.37 -14.75
N LEU A 59 5.33 5.57 -15.29
CA LEU A 59 4.01 6.06 -15.67
C LEU A 59 3.80 5.91 -17.18
N ILE A 60 2.69 5.29 -17.54
CA ILE A 60 2.20 5.11 -18.91
C ILE A 60 1.01 6.03 -19.10
N ASN A 61 1.13 6.94 -20.06
CA ASN A 61 0.11 7.94 -20.40
C ASN A 61 -0.40 8.75 -19.20
N HIS A 62 0.46 8.94 -18.20
CA HIS A 62 0.15 9.68 -16.97
C HIS A 62 -1.09 9.15 -16.21
N LYS A 63 -1.54 7.93 -16.53
CA LYS A 63 -2.77 7.29 -16.05
C LYS A 63 -2.50 5.97 -15.34
N PHE A 64 -1.52 5.20 -15.79
CA PHE A 64 -1.21 3.89 -15.20
C PHE A 64 0.25 3.83 -14.76
N GLY A 65 0.50 3.32 -13.57
CA GLY A 65 1.82 3.17 -12.99
C GLY A 65 2.17 1.69 -12.75
N ILE A 66 3.37 1.29 -13.15
CA ILE A 66 3.95 -0.01 -12.80
C ILE A 66 5.24 0.26 -12.04
N GLY A 67 5.36 -0.29 -10.85
CA GLY A 67 6.43 0.08 -9.95
C GLY A 67 6.65 -0.88 -8.80
N GLY A 68 7.23 -0.35 -7.74
CA GLY A 68 7.39 -1.09 -6.50
C GLY A 68 7.46 -0.16 -5.30
N GLY A 69 7.25 -0.75 -4.13
CA GLY A 69 7.36 -0.04 -2.86
C GLY A 69 7.87 -0.95 -1.76
N GLY A 70 8.39 -0.35 -0.70
CA GLY A 70 8.87 -1.04 0.48
C GLY A 70 8.70 -0.19 1.73
N TYR A 71 8.38 -0.82 2.85
CA TYR A 71 8.01 -0.18 4.11
C TYR A 71 8.49 -1.01 5.30
N GLY A 72 8.94 -0.33 6.35
CA GLY A 72 9.39 -0.93 7.60
C GLY A 72 8.86 -0.20 8.82
N THR A 73 8.69 -0.90 9.93
CA THR A 73 8.33 -0.30 11.22
C THR A 73 9.45 0.62 11.72
N ILE A 74 9.10 1.86 12.08
CA ILE A 74 10.04 2.85 12.65
C ILE A 74 9.76 3.19 14.12
N THR A 75 8.68 2.64 14.67
CA THR A 75 8.35 2.73 16.09
C THR A 75 8.19 1.33 16.66
N ASP A 76 8.67 1.17 17.90
CA ASP A 76 8.57 -0.08 18.63
C ASP A 76 7.13 -0.54 18.80
N VAL A 77 6.84 -1.74 18.31
CA VAL A 77 5.57 -2.42 18.56
C VAL A 77 5.76 -3.39 19.71
N LYS A 78 5.49 -2.94 20.94
CA LYS A 78 5.60 -3.81 22.11
C LYS A 78 4.59 -4.95 22.00
N SER A 79 5.10 -6.17 22.05
CA SER A 79 4.31 -7.38 22.09
C SER A 79 3.80 -7.67 23.50
N GLU A 80 2.75 -8.48 23.60
CA GLU A 80 2.26 -8.99 24.88
C GLU A 80 3.08 -10.18 25.40
N PHE A 81 3.97 -10.69 24.55
CA PHE A 81 4.82 -11.84 24.85
C PHE A 81 6.15 -11.43 25.48
N THR A 82 6.65 -12.29 26.34
CA THR A 82 7.93 -12.13 27.04
C THR A 82 8.82 -13.34 26.84
N LEU A 83 10.13 -13.11 26.74
CA LEU A 83 11.16 -14.14 26.78
C LEU A 83 12.19 -13.72 27.84
N ASP A 84 12.57 -14.64 28.73
CA ASP A 84 13.51 -14.37 29.83
C ASP A 84 13.09 -13.14 30.67
N ASP A 85 11.80 -13.02 31.00
CA ASP A 85 11.17 -11.88 31.70
C ASP A 85 11.34 -10.51 31.02
N GLN A 86 11.72 -10.48 29.74
CA GLN A 86 11.82 -9.24 28.94
C GLN A 86 10.74 -9.19 27.85
N PRO A 87 10.21 -7.99 27.54
CA PRO A 87 9.22 -7.83 26.48
C PRO A 87 9.84 -8.07 25.10
N LEU A 88 9.05 -8.70 24.23
CA LEU A 88 9.36 -8.80 22.80
C LEU A 88 8.76 -7.64 22.01
N TYR A 89 9.35 -7.35 20.88
CA TYR A 89 8.99 -6.26 19.99
C TYR A 89 8.77 -6.80 18.59
N ILE A 90 7.68 -6.38 17.96
CA ILE A 90 7.30 -6.83 16.62
C ILE A 90 7.90 -5.84 15.63
N LEU A 91 8.70 -6.36 14.71
CA LEU A 91 9.18 -5.61 13.55
C LEU A 91 8.54 -6.21 12.30
N LEU A 92 8.10 -5.35 11.40
CA LEU A 92 7.55 -5.74 10.11
C LEU A 92 8.22 -4.91 9.03
N ASP A 93 8.86 -5.61 8.10
CA ASP A 93 9.43 -5.05 6.88
C ASP A 93 8.82 -5.76 5.69
N TYR A 94 8.40 -5.02 4.66
CA TYR A 94 7.85 -5.62 3.45
C TYR A 94 8.06 -4.76 2.23
N GLY A 95 8.03 -5.39 1.06
CA GLY A 95 8.05 -4.70 -0.21
C GLY A 95 7.57 -5.57 -1.36
N GLY A 96 7.35 -4.96 -2.51
CA GLY A 96 6.83 -5.70 -3.65
C GLY A 96 6.48 -4.86 -4.86
N LEU A 97 5.75 -5.52 -5.77
CA LEU A 97 5.22 -4.94 -6.98
C LEU A 97 4.06 -4.01 -6.64
N GLU A 98 4.00 -2.88 -7.33
CA GLU A 98 2.94 -1.91 -7.18
C GLU A 98 2.32 -1.57 -8.53
N LEU A 99 0.98 -1.58 -8.58
CA LEU A 99 0.20 -1.17 -9.73
C LEU A 99 -0.66 0.01 -9.32
N GLU A 100 -0.65 1.07 -10.12
CA GLU A 100 -1.31 2.33 -9.82
C GLU A 100 -2.20 2.78 -10.98
N TYR A 101 -3.39 3.28 -10.66
CA TYR A 101 -4.25 4.02 -11.59
C TYR A 101 -4.48 5.43 -11.05
N ILE A 102 -4.17 6.42 -11.89
CA ILE A 102 -4.28 7.85 -11.60
C ILE A 102 -5.45 8.40 -12.40
N HIS A 103 -6.47 8.89 -11.71
CA HIS A 103 -7.61 9.52 -12.36
C HIS A 103 -7.36 11.02 -12.52
N GLN A 104 -7.43 11.56 -13.74
CA GLN A 104 -7.32 13.01 -14.00
C GLN A 104 -6.03 13.64 -13.44
N SER A 105 -4.87 13.08 -13.80
CA SER A 105 -3.55 13.52 -13.31
C SER A 105 -3.18 14.96 -13.65
N ASP A 106 -3.85 15.55 -14.65
CA ASP A 106 -3.75 16.94 -15.08
C ASP A 106 -4.37 17.93 -14.07
N LYS A 107 -5.31 17.48 -13.23
CA LYS A 107 -5.98 18.34 -12.26
C LYS A 107 -5.13 18.56 -11.01
N VAL A 108 -5.20 19.79 -10.48
CA VAL A 108 -4.49 20.18 -9.25
C VAL A 108 -4.82 19.26 -8.09
N LEU A 109 -6.09 18.88 -7.91
CA LEU A 109 -6.52 17.86 -6.98
C LEU A 109 -7.10 16.70 -7.78
N HIS A 110 -6.58 15.51 -7.53
CA HIS A 110 -7.03 14.28 -8.17
C HIS A 110 -6.91 13.09 -7.24
N TRP A 111 -7.33 11.91 -7.68
CA TRP A 111 -7.28 10.71 -6.86
C TRP A 111 -6.61 9.55 -7.58
N THR A 112 -6.07 8.66 -6.77
CA THR A 112 -5.20 7.60 -7.23
C THR A 112 -5.50 6.34 -6.43
N VAL A 113 -5.70 5.23 -7.12
CA VAL A 113 -5.80 3.91 -6.49
C VAL A 113 -4.56 3.11 -6.82
N HIS A 114 -4.03 2.40 -5.85
CA HIS A 114 -2.91 1.49 -6.09
C HIS A 114 -3.02 0.25 -5.24
N VAL A 115 -2.34 -0.81 -5.68
CA VAL A 115 -2.25 -2.07 -4.95
C VAL A 115 -0.80 -2.50 -4.90
N LEU A 116 -0.35 -2.89 -3.71
CA LEU A 116 0.95 -3.55 -3.52
C LEU A 116 0.74 -5.06 -3.34
N LEU A 117 1.48 -5.84 -4.11
CA LEU A 117 1.63 -7.28 -3.99
C LEU A 117 3.05 -7.55 -3.50
N GLY A 118 3.20 -7.95 -2.24
CA GLY A 118 4.50 -7.96 -1.59
C GLY A 118 4.78 -9.18 -0.76
N LYS A 119 6.07 -9.26 -0.42
CA LYS A 119 6.64 -10.20 0.53
C LYS A 119 7.32 -9.38 1.63
N GLY A 120 7.27 -9.87 2.84
CA GLY A 120 7.92 -9.25 3.98
C GLY A 120 8.54 -10.26 4.93
N THR A 121 8.95 -9.73 6.07
CA THR A 121 9.47 -10.49 7.20
C THR A 121 8.86 -9.89 8.47
N VAL A 122 8.33 -10.76 9.33
CA VAL A 122 7.94 -10.42 10.69
C VAL A 122 9.03 -10.94 11.62
N LYS A 123 9.44 -10.11 12.58
CA LYS A 123 10.43 -10.49 13.59
C LYS A 123 9.92 -10.21 14.98
N LEU A 124 10.23 -11.13 15.89
CA LEU A 124 10.15 -10.89 17.33
C LEU A 124 11.55 -10.57 17.83
N ARG A 125 11.74 -9.35 18.33
CA ARG A 125 13.03 -8.86 18.84
C ARG A 125 12.99 -8.65 20.34
N GLN A 126 14.07 -9.03 21.01
CA GLN A 126 14.35 -8.67 22.40
C GLN A 126 15.39 -7.55 22.37
N HIS A 127 15.27 -6.52 23.20
CA HIS A 127 16.23 -5.41 23.24
C HIS A 127 17.41 -5.66 24.20
N LYS A 128 17.31 -6.66 25.10
CA LYS A 128 18.31 -6.95 26.14
C LYS A 128 18.44 -8.47 26.36
N PRO A 129 19.44 -9.13 25.74
CA PRO A 129 20.34 -8.61 24.70
C PRO A 129 19.57 -8.26 23.42
N ASP A 130 20.10 -7.34 22.60
CA ASP A 130 19.50 -7.01 21.30
C ASP A 130 19.66 -8.20 20.35
N ARG A 131 18.57 -8.93 20.12
CA ARG A 131 18.56 -10.11 19.23
C ARG A 131 17.19 -10.35 18.62
N ASP A 132 17.19 -10.79 17.38
CA ASP A 132 16.03 -11.40 16.73
C ASP A 132 15.85 -12.80 17.34
N VAL A 133 14.70 -13.02 17.99
CA VAL A 133 14.36 -14.28 18.68
C VAL A 133 13.74 -15.27 17.71
N GLN A 134 12.80 -14.80 16.90
CA GLN A 134 12.19 -15.56 15.82
C GLN A 134 11.89 -14.62 14.66
N SER A 135 11.85 -15.18 13.46
CA SER A 135 11.48 -14.47 12.25
C SER A 135 10.82 -15.42 11.27
N ASP A 136 9.81 -14.93 10.55
CA ASP A 136 9.21 -15.67 9.45
C ASP A 136 8.89 -14.73 8.28
N ALA A 137 8.81 -15.31 7.08
CA ALA A 137 8.35 -14.62 5.90
C ALA A 137 6.84 -14.39 5.98
N ILE A 138 6.36 -13.36 5.27
CA ILE A 138 4.93 -13.12 5.14
C ILE A 138 4.63 -12.62 3.74
N TYR A 139 3.45 -12.95 3.23
CA TYR A 139 2.93 -12.37 1.99
C TYR A 139 1.86 -11.33 2.31
N LEU A 140 1.75 -10.33 1.45
CA LEU A 140 0.79 -9.25 1.68
C LEU A 140 0.23 -8.64 0.41
N LEU A 141 -1.04 -8.27 0.52
CA LEU A 141 -1.81 -7.52 -0.47
C LEU A 141 -2.26 -6.23 0.22
N GLU A 142 -1.87 -5.08 -0.32
CA GLU A 142 -2.22 -3.78 0.26
C GLU A 142 -2.84 -2.85 -0.78
N PRO A 143 -4.18 -2.87 -0.96
CA PRO A 143 -4.90 -1.86 -1.71
C PRO A 143 -4.92 -0.52 -0.97
N SER A 144 -4.92 0.56 -1.75
CA SER A 144 -4.81 1.93 -1.27
C SER A 144 -5.60 2.90 -2.14
N LEU A 145 -6.07 3.99 -1.52
CA LEU A 145 -6.70 5.13 -2.16
C LEU A 145 -6.08 6.42 -1.62
N ASN A 146 -5.62 7.29 -2.53
CA ASN A 146 -5.02 8.58 -2.20
C ASN A 146 -5.76 9.72 -2.90
N ALA A 147 -5.82 10.87 -2.24
CA ALA A 147 -6.01 12.18 -2.86
C ALA A 147 -4.63 12.83 -3.04
N ASP A 148 -4.30 13.18 -4.28
CA ASP A 148 -3.01 13.75 -4.67
C ASP A 148 -3.20 15.21 -5.10
N VAL A 149 -2.29 16.08 -4.66
CA VAL A 149 -2.25 17.51 -4.98
C VAL A 149 -0.99 17.81 -5.79
N ASN A 150 -1.17 18.41 -6.98
CA ASN A 150 -0.07 18.91 -7.81
C ASN A 150 0.45 20.22 -7.24
N ILE A 151 1.67 20.20 -6.68
CA ILE A 151 2.33 21.39 -6.13
C ILE A 151 3.22 22.04 -7.19
N ALA A 152 3.92 21.23 -7.96
CA ALA A 152 4.72 21.64 -9.12
C ALA A 152 4.63 20.56 -10.20
N THR A 153 5.12 20.86 -11.40
CA THR A 153 5.18 19.88 -12.51
C THR A 153 6.00 18.63 -12.17
N TRP A 154 6.90 18.74 -11.19
CA TRP A 154 7.79 17.66 -10.73
C TRP A 154 7.48 17.18 -9.31
N PHE A 155 6.49 17.76 -8.61
CA PHE A 155 6.22 17.49 -7.20
C PHE A 155 4.72 17.42 -6.89
N ARG A 156 4.31 16.30 -6.26
CA ARG A 156 2.95 16.07 -5.79
C ARG A 156 2.95 15.63 -4.32
N ILE A 157 1.91 15.99 -3.58
CA ILE A 157 1.68 15.52 -2.20
C ILE A 157 0.43 14.66 -2.19
N GLY A 158 0.52 13.46 -1.64
CA GLY A 158 -0.58 12.51 -1.52
C GLY A 158 -0.94 12.23 -0.07
N PHE A 159 -2.24 12.24 0.22
CA PHE A 159 -2.79 11.76 1.48
C PHE A 159 -3.77 10.63 1.17
N GLY A 160 -3.73 9.56 1.94
CA GLY A 160 -4.59 8.43 1.64
C GLY A 160 -4.79 7.46 2.76
N ILE A 161 -5.44 6.36 2.38
CA ILE A 161 -5.68 5.21 3.24
C ILE A 161 -5.27 3.94 2.52
N SER A 162 -4.77 2.96 3.25
CA SER A 162 -4.48 1.62 2.75
C SER A 162 -4.91 0.57 3.73
N TYR A 163 -5.19 -0.65 3.27
CA TYR A 163 -5.47 -1.77 4.15
C TYR A 163 -4.55 -2.94 3.83
N ARG A 164 -3.70 -3.34 4.78
CA ARG A 164 -2.80 -4.47 4.61
C ARG A 164 -3.52 -5.78 4.94
N TYR A 165 -3.57 -6.69 3.97
CA TYR A 165 -3.96 -8.09 4.15
C TYR A 165 -2.71 -8.96 4.18
N ALA A 166 -2.42 -9.54 5.33
CA ALA A 166 -1.30 -10.42 5.56
C ALA A 166 -1.72 -11.90 5.45
N ILE A 167 -0.85 -12.70 4.84
CA ILE A 167 -1.11 -14.08 4.45
C ILE A 167 0.14 -14.91 4.78
N ASP A 168 -0.09 -16.12 5.30
CA ASP A 168 0.94 -17.16 5.48
C ASP A 168 2.07 -16.68 6.41
N LEU A 169 1.76 -16.59 7.71
CA LEU A 169 2.71 -16.29 8.77
C LEU A 169 2.71 -17.46 9.75
N ASP A 170 3.85 -18.13 9.89
CA ASP A 170 4.10 -19.21 10.84
C ASP A 170 5.09 -18.75 11.91
N LEU A 171 4.61 -17.82 12.76
CA LEU A 171 5.42 -17.19 13.80
C LEU A 171 4.67 -17.15 15.13
N ALA A 172 4.34 -18.33 15.66
CA ALA A 172 3.64 -18.44 16.93
C ALA A 172 4.36 -17.67 18.05
N PRO A 173 3.62 -16.90 18.87
CA PRO A 173 2.16 -16.83 18.98
C PRO A 173 1.45 -15.80 18.08
N LEU A 174 2.14 -15.15 17.14
CA LEU A 174 1.52 -14.21 16.20
C LEU A 174 0.80 -14.97 15.07
N ALA A 175 -0.38 -14.47 14.71
CA ALA A 175 -1.12 -14.90 13.53
C ALA A 175 -0.95 -13.89 12.38
N SER A 176 -1.15 -14.32 11.14
CA SER A 176 -1.14 -13.40 9.99
C SER A 176 -2.14 -12.25 10.15
N SER A 177 -3.29 -12.51 10.80
CA SER A 177 -4.30 -11.48 11.08
C SER A 177 -3.81 -10.34 11.96
N ASP A 178 -2.81 -10.59 12.81
CA ASP A 178 -2.25 -9.56 13.69
C ASP A 178 -1.45 -8.54 12.88
N MET A 179 -0.99 -8.92 11.69
CA MET A 179 -0.32 -8.00 10.77
C MET A 179 -1.33 -7.23 9.91
N ASN A 180 -2.62 -7.52 9.94
CA ASN A 180 -3.61 -6.73 9.21
C ASN A 180 -3.76 -5.34 9.83
N GLY A 181 -4.02 -4.33 9.00
CA GLY A 181 -4.21 -2.99 9.51
C GLY A 181 -4.64 -1.97 8.46
N LEU A 182 -5.58 -1.12 8.85
CA LEU A 182 -5.86 0.14 8.15
C LEU A 182 -4.73 1.12 8.45
N SER A 183 -4.25 1.80 7.42
CA SER A 183 -3.20 2.81 7.53
C SER A 183 -3.70 4.15 6.98
N GLY A 184 -3.36 5.24 7.67
CA GLY A 184 -3.34 6.58 7.06
C GLY A 184 -1.98 6.83 6.43
N THR A 185 -1.94 7.40 5.22
CA THR A 185 -0.71 7.54 4.42
C THR A 185 -0.42 9.00 4.09
N LEU A 186 0.87 9.35 4.15
CA LEU A 186 1.44 10.59 3.60
C LEU A 186 2.52 10.21 2.60
N CYS A 187 2.44 10.75 1.38
CA CYS A 187 3.33 10.45 0.28
C CYS A 187 3.82 11.75 -0.37
N LEU A 188 5.13 11.87 -0.59
CA LEU A 188 5.71 13.01 -1.30
C LEU A 188 6.29 12.50 -2.62
N LYS A 189 5.62 12.76 -3.75
CA LYS A 189 6.01 12.18 -5.04
C LYS A 189 6.85 13.17 -5.84
N PHE A 190 8.03 12.73 -6.28
CA PHE A 190 8.97 13.52 -7.09
C PHE A 190 9.24 12.80 -8.41
N GLY A 191 9.03 13.46 -9.54
CA GLY A 191 9.13 12.76 -10.81
C GLY A 191 8.89 13.62 -12.06
N SER A 192 8.91 12.95 -13.19
CA SER A 192 8.39 13.47 -14.46
C SER A 192 6.98 12.93 -14.62
N PHE A 193 6.00 13.80 -14.40
CA PHE A 193 4.60 13.44 -14.23
C PHE A 193 3.75 13.53 -15.48
#